data_AF-A0A1R2CDC6-F1
#
_entry.id   AF-A0A1R2CDC6-F1
#
_cell.length_a   1.000
_cell.length_b   1.000
_cell.length_c   1.000
_cell.angle_alpha   90.00
_cell.angle_beta   90.00
_cell.angle_gamma   90.00
#
_symmetry.space_group_name_H-M   'P 1'
#
loop_
_entity.id
_entity.type
_entity.pdbx_description
1 polymer ?
#
loop_
_entity_poly.entity_id
_entity_poly.type
_entity_poly.pdbx_seq_one_letter_code
_entity_poly.pdbx_strand_id
1 'polypeptide(L)'
;MERDPSARFDNKARDYKDLQDFMKKIIKTEESIIQTRTNFKKKWMEIANIENNQDLSRGLTSYSKALDEIERTHRETLLIMKTNALESLKKYPERLKEQRRSLSACSKAQKDYEESEARLKRLQSTKDQRKVDQKELEGAVTSKEEKKKILAAKQESTEKIIEDRNKAHCEDVKNLILLLTHSKLSLHADSLQVYTEAFQEILKIKDQ
;
A
#
# COMPACT_ATOMS: atom_id res chain seq x y z
N MET A 1 -15.33 22.60 -15.19
CA MET A 1 -15.07 22.69 -13.74
C MET A 1 -14.05 21.63 -13.37
N GLU A 2 -12.77 22.03 -13.29
CA GLU A 2 -11.74 21.14 -12.76
C GLU A 2 -12.01 20.92 -11.27
N ARG A 3 -12.25 19.65 -10.88
CA ARG A 3 -12.38 19.27 -9.47
C ARG A 3 -11.06 19.61 -8.78
N ASP A 4 -11.14 20.31 -7.65
CA ASP A 4 -10.01 20.65 -6.78
C ASP A 4 -9.02 19.46 -6.71
N PRO A 5 -7.79 19.60 -7.23
CA PRO A 5 -6.77 18.57 -7.19
C PRO A 5 -6.55 18.04 -5.77
N SER A 6 -6.72 18.87 -4.74
CA SER A 6 -6.59 18.49 -3.33
C SER A 6 -7.59 17.43 -2.91
N ALA A 7 -8.86 17.52 -3.37
CA ALA A 7 -9.90 16.56 -3.03
C ALA A 7 -9.61 15.15 -3.60
N ARG A 8 -8.90 15.07 -4.74
CA ARG A 8 -8.49 13.79 -5.32
C ARG A 8 -7.43 13.08 -4.47
N PHE A 9 -6.50 13.81 -3.86
CA PHE A 9 -5.50 13.21 -2.96
C PHE A 9 -6.14 12.73 -1.65
N ASP A 10 -7.09 13.48 -1.11
CA ASP A 10 -7.78 13.12 0.14
C ASP A 10 -8.64 11.87 -0.02
N ASN A 11 -9.32 11.72 -1.17
CA ASN A 11 -10.05 10.50 -1.49
C ASN A 11 -9.11 9.30 -1.65
N LYS A 12 -8.03 9.43 -2.44
CA LYS A 12 -7.04 8.35 -2.59
C LYS A 12 -6.42 7.95 -1.25
N ALA A 13 -6.06 8.92 -0.41
CA ALA A 13 -5.47 8.64 0.90
C ALA A 13 -6.44 7.89 1.81
N ARG A 14 -7.75 8.19 1.72
CA ARG A 14 -8.80 7.44 2.39
C ARG A 14 -8.90 6.00 1.87
N ASP A 15 -8.94 5.82 0.54
CA ASP A 15 -9.02 4.49 -0.07
C ASP A 15 -7.84 3.59 0.37
N TYR A 16 -6.61 4.14 0.43
CA TYR A 16 -5.45 3.40 0.95
C TYR A 16 -5.54 3.06 2.42
N LYS A 17 -6.12 3.95 3.23
CA LYS A 17 -6.36 3.70 4.65
C LYS A 17 -7.40 2.60 4.82
N ASP A 18 -8.46 2.61 4.03
CA ASP A 18 -9.50 1.58 4.07
C ASP A 18 -8.91 0.22 3.65
N LEU A 19 -8.11 0.17 2.58
CA LEU A 19 -7.37 -1.03 2.17
C LEU A 19 -6.45 -1.54 3.28
N GLN A 20 -5.74 -0.65 3.97
CA GLN A 20 -4.88 -1.00 5.10
C GLN A 20 -5.69 -1.64 6.23
N ASP A 21 -6.86 -1.08 6.56
CA ASP A 21 -7.71 -1.60 7.62
C ASP A 21 -8.37 -2.93 7.25
N PHE A 22 -8.74 -3.12 5.98
CA PHE A 22 -9.14 -4.43 5.45
C PHE A 22 -8.00 -5.45 5.56
N MET A 23 -6.78 -5.07 5.19
CA MET A 23 -5.62 -5.96 5.29
C MET A 23 -5.35 -6.40 6.74
N LYS A 24 -5.47 -5.49 7.72
CA LYS A 24 -5.37 -5.84 9.15
C LYS A 24 -6.44 -6.84 9.57
N LYS A 25 -7.69 -6.67 9.10
CA LYS A 25 -8.79 -7.60 9.39
C LYS A 25 -8.52 -8.98 8.80
N ILE A 26 -8.00 -9.05 7.58
CA ILE A 26 -7.58 -10.30 6.94
C ILE A 26 -6.50 -10.96 7.79
N ILE A 27 -5.40 -10.26 8.11
CA ILE A 27 -4.31 -10.77 8.94
C ILE A 27 -4.82 -11.36 10.26
N LYS A 28 -5.70 -10.63 10.97
CA LYS A 28 -6.29 -11.11 12.22
C LYS A 28 -7.14 -12.36 12.03
N THR A 29 -7.85 -12.45 10.92
CA THR A 29 -8.66 -13.64 10.57
C THR A 29 -7.76 -14.84 10.31
N GLU A 30 -6.68 -14.67 9.55
CA GLU A 30 -5.68 -15.71 9.29
C GLU A 30 -5.01 -16.19 10.58
N GLU A 31 -4.64 -15.29 11.50
CA GLU A 31 -4.13 -15.64 12.83
C GLU A 31 -5.10 -16.51 13.62
N SER A 32 -6.39 -16.16 13.60
CA SER A 32 -7.44 -16.92 14.27
C SER A 32 -7.62 -18.31 13.67
N ILE A 33 -7.53 -18.44 12.34
CA ILE A 33 -7.59 -19.73 11.64
C ILE A 33 -6.40 -20.61 12.09
N ILE A 34 -5.19 -20.04 12.08
CA ILE A 34 -3.97 -20.76 12.47
C ILE A 34 -4.07 -21.27 13.90
N GLN A 35 -4.54 -20.42 14.82
CA GLN A 35 -4.73 -20.80 16.22
C GLN A 35 -5.76 -21.92 16.38
N THR A 36 -6.88 -21.82 15.65
CA THR A 36 -7.95 -22.81 15.70
C THR A 36 -7.47 -24.16 15.20
N ARG A 37 -6.77 -24.20 14.06
CA ARG A 37 -6.22 -25.44 13.50
C ARG A 37 -5.10 -26.01 14.38
N THR A 38 -4.27 -25.18 14.99
CA THR A 38 -3.27 -25.61 15.98
C THR A 38 -3.93 -26.31 17.17
N ASN A 39 -5.07 -25.79 17.66
CA ASN A 39 -5.83 -26.42 18.74
C ASN A 39 -6.48 -27.73 18.28
N PHE A 40 -7.06 -27.74 17.08
CA PHE A 40 -7.67 -28.94 16.49
C PHE A 40 -6.67 -30.07 16.32
N LYS A 41 -5.46 -29.76 15.81
CA LYS A 41 -4.33 -30.69 15.73
C LYS A 41 -4.02 -31.33 17.10
N LYS A 42 -3.91 -30.51 18.15
CA LYS A 42 -3.63 -31.02 19.51
C LYS A 42 -4.70 -32.01 19.96
N LYS A 43 -5.98 -31.72 19.70
CA LYS A 43 -7.09 -32.63 20.01
C LYS A 43 -7.03 -33.94 19.24
N TRP A 44 -6.68 -33.92 17.96
CA TRP A 44 -6.48 -35.18 17.22
C TRP A 44 -5.32 -36.02 17.76
N MET A 45 -4.22 -35.39 18.16
CA MET A 45 -3.11 -36.10 18.80
C MET A 45 -3.51 -36.69 20.16
N GLU A 46 -4.28 -35.95 20.97
CA GLU A 46 -4.81 -36.46 22.25
C GLU A 46 -5.67 -37.71 22.02
N ILE A 47 -6.55 -37.69 21.01
CA ILE A 47 -7.39 -38.84 20.64
C ILE A 47 -6.53 -40.00 20.13
N ALA A 48 -5.56 -39.73 19.25
CA ALA A 48 -4.67 -40.75 18.71
C ALA A 48 -3.92 -41.52 19.82
N ASN A 49 -3.53 -40.83 20.90
CA ASN A 49 -2.78 -41.42 22.00
C ASN A 49 -3.62 -42.32 22.92
N ILE A 50 -4.95 -42.18 22.91
CA ILE A 50 -5.87 -43.02 23.70
C ILE A 50 -6.60 -44.06 22.85
N GLU A 51 -6.39 -44.04 21.53
CA GLU A 51 -7.05 -44.95 20.60
C GLU A 51 -6.41 -46.35 20.67
N ASN A 52 -7.25 -47.37 20.84
CA ASN A 52 -6.83 -48.76 20.96
C ASN A 52 -6.61 -49.42 19.59
N ASN A 53 -7.31 -48.96 18.55
CA ASN A 53 -7.08 -49.40 17.18
C ASN A 53 -5.80 -48.74 16.63
N GLN A 54 -4.73 -49.52 16.50
CA GLN A 54 -3.43 -49.02 16.04
C GLN A 54 -3.47 -48.37 14.65
N ASP A 55 -4.30 -48.89 13.73
CA ASP A 55 -4.43 -48.31 12.40
C ASP A 55 -5.11 -46.95 12.45
N LEU A 56 -6.18 -46.82 13.25
CA LEU A 56 -6.87 -45.55 13.47
C LEU A 56 -5.95 -44.54 14.19
N SER A 57 -5.25 -44.94 15.25
CA SER A 57 -4.27 -44.11 15.95
C SER A 57 -3.20 -43.56 15.01
N ARG A 58 -2.65 -44.42 14.14
CA ARG A 58 -1.69 -44.02 13.10
C ARG A 58 -2.30 -43.03 12.11
N GLY A 59 -3.52 -43.28 11.62
CA GLY A 59 -4.22 -42.36 10.71
C GLY A 59 -4.45 -40.97 11.31
N LEU A 60 -4.89 -40.92 12.57
CA LEU A 60 -5.08 -39.67 13.32
C LEU A 60 -3.76 -38.92 13.56
N THR A 61 -2.68 -39.65 13.83
CA THR A 61 -1.33 -39.09 13.95
C THR A 61 -0.86 -38.48 12.63
N SER A 62 -1.05 -39.20 11.52
CA SER A 62 -0.69 -38.72 10.17
C SER A 62 -1.48 -37.47 9.80
N TYR A 63 -2.79 -37.44 10.06
CA TYR A 63 -3.62 -36.26 9.83
C TYR A 63 -3.16 -35.06 10.68
N SER A 64 -2.78 -35.30 11.93
CA SER A 64 -2.26 -34.26 12.81
C SER A 64 -0.92 -33.68 12.32
N LYS A 65 -0.03 -34.52 11.80
CA LYS A 65 1.23 -34.06 11.19
C LYS A 65 0.97 -33.22 9.94
N ALA A 66 0.04 -33.65 9.10
CA ALA A 66 -0.38 -32.89 7.93
C ALA A 66 -0.92 -31.49 8.30
N LEU A 67 -1.73 -31.39 9.35
CA LEU A 67 -2.16 -30.09 9.88
C LEU A 67 -0.96 -29.24 10.31
N ASP A 68 0.04 -29.80 11.00
CA ASP A 68 1.20 -29.02 11.45
C ASP A 68 2.02 -28.43 10.29
N GLU A 69 2.20 -29.21 9.23
CA GLU A 69 2.93 -28.78 8.05
C GLU A 69 2.19 -27.66 7.31
N ILE A 70 0.88 -27.79 7.14
CA ILE A 70 0.03 -26.74 6.57
C ILE A 70 0.13 -25.45 7.39
N GLU A 71 0.08 -25.57 8.72
CA GLU A 71 0.18 -24.41 9.61
C GLU A 71 1.54 -23.71 9.52
N ARG A 72 2.62 -24.44 9.25
CA ARG A 72 3.94 -23.85 9.01
C ARG A 72 3.92 -22.96 7.76
N THR A 73 3.46 -23.48 6.62
CA THR A 73 3.33 -22.71 5.37
C THR A 73 2.35 -21.53 5.53
N HIS A 74 1.27 -21.73 6.31
CA HIS A 74 0.29 -20.68 6.59
C HIS A 74 0.92 -19.53 7.38
N ARG A 75 1.75 -19.83 8.39
CA ARG A 75 2.49 -18.80 9.15
C ARG A 75 3.49 -18.04 8.28
N GLU A 76 4.17 -18.70 7.35
CA GLU A 76 5.07 -18.05 6.40
C GLU A 76 4.30 -17.08 5.48
N THR A 77 3.15 -17.52 4.95
CA THR A 77 2.24 -16.67 4.18
C THR A 77 1.75 -15.48 4.99
N LEU A 78 1.37 -15.69 6.24
CA LEU A 78 0.94 -14.63 7.15
C LEU A 78 2.06 -13.62 7.43
N LEU A 79 3.31 -14.10 7.59
CA LEU A 79 4.46 -13.23 7.77
C LEU A 79 4.65 -12.32 6.55
N ILE A 80 4.61 -12.89 5.35
CA ILE A 80 4.69 -12.14 4.09
C ILE A 80 3.58 -11.08 3.99
N MET A 81 2.35 -11.43 4.37
CA MET A 81 1.21 -10.49 4.44
C MET A 81 1.47 -9.33 5.42
N LYS A 82 2.07 -9.61 6.58
CA LYS A 82 2.38 -8.57 7.59
C LYS A 82 3.54 -7.68 7.16
N THR A 83 4.66 -8.26 6.73
CA THR A 83 5.91 -7.52 6.51
C THR A 83 5.94 -6.80 5.17
N ASN A 84 5.34 -7.39 4.14
CA ASN A 84 5.46 -6.85 2.79
C ASN A 84 4.17 -6.12 2.41
N ALA A 85 3.02 -6.76 2.58
CA ALA A 85 1.76 -6.18 2.12
C ALA A 85 1.27 -5.02 2.99
N LEU A 86 1.15 -5.23 4.30
CA LEU A 86 0.67 -4.20 5.22
C LEU A 86 1.63 -3.01 5.33
N GLU A 87 2.94 -3.25 5.38
CA GLU A 87 3.94 -2.17 5.43
C GLU A 87 3.98 -1.34 4.13
N SER A 88 3.76 -1.95 2.97
CA SER A 88 3.65 -1.21 1.72
C SER A 88 2.44 -0.28 1.74
N LEU A 89 1.28 -0.77 2.19
CA LEU A 89 0.05 0.03 2.33
C LEU A 89 0.22 1.20 3.31
N LYS A 90 0.98 1.03 4.40
CA LYS A 90 1.25 2.09 5.39
C LYS A 90 1.97 3.31 4.80
N LYS A 91 2.84 3.12 3.81
CA LYS A 91 3.68 4.19 3.25
C LYS A 91 2.93 5.11 2.28
N TYR A 92 1.82 4.63 1.71
CA TYR A 92 1.11 5.34 0.65
C TYR A 92 0.43 6.65 1.06
N PRO A 93 -0.31 6.70 2.19
CA PRO A 93 -0.91 7.95 2.64
C PRO A 93 0.12 9.07 2.84
N GLU A 94 1.31 8.75 3.34
CA GLU A 94 2.39 9.73 3.51
C GLU A 94 2.94 10.23 2.16
N ARG A 95 3.12 9.31 1.19
CA ARG A 95 3.52 9.69 -0.18
C ARG A 95 2.51 10.61 -0.86
N LEU A 96 1.21 10.40 -0.63
CA LEU A 96 0.14 11.27 -1.16
C LEU A 96 0.15 12.65 -0.48
N LYS A 97 0.38 12.72 0.84
CA LYS A 97 0.52 13.99 1.57
C LYS A 97 1.67 14.82 1.03
N GLU A 98 2.80 14.20 0.73
CA GLU A 98 3.96 14.88 0.15
C GLU A 98 3.68 15.42 -1.25
N GLN A 99 3.04 14.63 -2.13
CA GLN A 99 2.61 15.12 -3.46
C GLN A 99 1.67 16.34 -3.35
N ARG A 100 0.73 16.28 -2.40
CA ARG A 100 -0.18 17.41 -2.10
C ARG A 100 0.59 18.65 -1.64
N ARG A 101 1.59 18.50 -0.77
CA ARG A 101 2.44 19.62 -0.33
C ARG A 101 3.22 20.23 -1.49
N SER A 102 3.76 19.43 -2.40
CA SER A 102 4.44 19.93 -3.60
C SER A 102 3.50 20.71 -4.52
N LEU A 103 2.30 20.20 -4.77
CA LEU A 103 1.28 20.91 -5.56
C LEU A 103 0.84 22.22 -4.90
N SER A 104 0.67 22.23 -3.59
CA SER A 104 0.35 23.45 -2.84
C SER A 104 1.47 24.49 -2.95
N ALA A 105 2.73 24.06 -2.84
CA ALA A 105 3.88 24.95 -3.01
C ALA A 105 3.97 25.51 -4.44
N CYS A 106 3.67 24.70 -5.45
CA CYS A 106 3.60 25.15 -6.84
C CYS A 106 2.46 26.18 -7.05
N SER A 107 1.26 25.92 -6.52
CA SER A 107 0.13 26.85 -6.58
C SER A 107 0.42 28.18 -5.88
N LYS A 108 1.15 28.16 -4.76
CA LYS A 108 1.61 29.38 -4.09
C LYS A 108 2.57 30.18 -4.97
N ALA A 109 3.57 29.52 -5.57
CA ALA A 109 4.52 30.18 -6.49
C ALA A 109 3.81 30.78 -7.71
N GLN A 110 2.77 30.13 -8.21
CA GLN A 110 1.92 30.63 -9.29
C GLN A 110 1.22 31.94 -8.89
N LYS A 111 0.58 31.97 -7.72
CA LYS A 111 -0.07 33.19 -7.18
C LYS A 111 0.95 34.32 -6.98
N ASP A 112 2.11 34.02 -6.41
CA ASP A 112 3.17 35.02 -6.20
C ASP A 112 3.62 35.65 -7.52
N TYR A 113 3.72 34.85 -8.60
CA TYR A 113 4.02 35.31 -9.96
C TYR A 113 2.89 36.17 -10.55
N GLU A 114 1.63 35.73 -10.44
CA GLU A 114 0.46 36.47 -10.92
C GLU A 114 0.32 37.84 -10.23
N GLU A 115 0.57 37.91 -8.93
CA GLU A 115 0.58 39.18 -8.18
C GLU A 115 1.68 40.13 -8.65
N SER A 116 2.89 39.59 -8.93
CA SER A 116 4.01 40.39 -9.46
C SER A 116 3.74 40.88 -10.88
N GLU A 117 3.12 40.05 -11.72
CA GLU A 117 2.70 40.44 -13.06
C GLU A 117 1.60 41.50 -13.02
N ALA A 118 0.61 41.36 -12.15
CA ALA A 118 -0.44 42.35 -11.95
C ALA A 118 0.13 43.69 -11.46
N ARG A 119 1.10 43.66 -10.53
CA ARG A 119 1.81 44.86 -10.07
C ARG A 119 2.55 45.55 -11.22
N LEU A 120 3.29 44.80 -12.03
CA LEU A 120 4.01 45.35 -13.18
C LEU A 120 3.05 46.01 -14.17
N LYS A 121 1.92 45.36 -14.50
CA LYS A 121 0.89 45.93 -15.39
C LYS A 121 0.33 47.24 -14.84
N ARG A 122 0.05 47.32 -13.54
CA ARG A 122 -0.43 48.56 -12.88
C ARG A 122 0.60 49.68 -12.97
N LEU A 123 1.88 49.39 -12.69
CA LEU A 123 2.96 50.38 -12.77
C LEU A 123 3.18 50.87 -14.21
N GLN A 124 3.12 49.99 -15.20
CA GLN A 124 3.18 50.35 -16.62
C GLN A 124 2.02 51.28 -17.02
N SER A 125 0.77 50.93 -16.65
CA SER A 125 -0.39 51.79 -16.93
C SER A 125 -0.35 53.15 -16.24
N THR A 126 0.34 53.25 -15.09
CA THR A 126 0.46 54.50 -14.33
C THR A 126 1.62 55.36 -14.85
N LYS A 127 2.69 54.75 -15.38
CA LYS A 127 3.83 55.46 -15.99
C LYS A 127 3.40 56.30 -17.20
N ASP A 128 2.41 55.82 -17.94
CA ASP A 128 1.82 56.54 -19.07
C ASP A 128 0.93 57.73 -18.65
N GLN A 129 0.58 57.85 -17.35
CA GLN A 129 -0.33 58.87 -16.81
C GLN A 129 0.31 59.80 -15.75
N ARG A 130 1.33 59.34 -15.01
CA ARG A 130 2.07 60.06 -13.98
C ARG A 130 3.53 59.59 -14.01
N LYS A 131 4.49 60.47 -13.74
CA LYS A 131 5.94 60.16 -13.70
C LYS A 131 6.25 59.10 -12.62
N VAL A 132 6.01 57.82 -12.89
CA VAL A 132 6.46 56.68 -12.08
C VAL A 132 7.98 56.62 -12.15
N ASP A 133 8.63 56.42 -11.00
CA ASP A 133 10.08 56.29 -10.92
C ASP A 133 10.54 55.08 -11.74
N GLN A 134 11.48 55.33 -12.66
CA GLN A 134 12.04 54.29 -13.53
C GLN A 134 12.69 53.16 -12.72
N LYS A 135 13.26 53.47 -11.54
CA LYS A 135 13.80 52.46 -10.62
C LYS A 135 12.74 51.52 -10.07
N GLU A 136 11.52 52.01 -9.83
CA GLU A 136 10.42 51.17 -9.33
C GLU A 136 9.94 50.20 -10.42
N LEU A 137 9.90 50.66 -11.68
CA LEU A 137 9.54 49.82 -12.81
C LEU A 137 10.59 48.72 -13.04
N GLU A 138 11.87 49.07 -13.00
CA GLU A 138 12.99 48.12 -13.13
C GLU A 138 12.98 47.09 -11.99
N GLY A 139 12.73 47.51 -10.74
CA GLY A 139 12.58 46.59 -9.61
C GLY A 139 11.39 45.63 -9.75
N ALA A 140 10.27 46.09 -10.31
CA ALA A 140 9.11 45.24 -10.57
C ALA A 140 9.36 44.23 -11.71
N VAL A 141 10.11 44.59 -12.75
CA VAL A 141 10.54 43.68 -13.81
C VAL A 141 11.43 42.58 -13.24
N THR A 142 12.48 42.93 -12.50
CA THR A 142 13.38 41.95 -11.86
C THR A 142 12.62 41.01 -10.93
N SER A 143 11.72 41.54 -10.09
CA SER A 143 10.90 40.72 -9.19
C SER A 143 9.98 39.75 -9.94
N LYS A 144 9.39 40.17 -11.06
CA LYS A 144 8.58 39.27 -11.92
C LYS A 144 9.44 38.16 -12.49
N GLU A 145 10.63 38.48 -13.02
CA GLU A 145 11.53 37.48 -13.60
C GLU A 145 12.03 36.46 -12.57
N GLU A 146 12.39 36.91 -11.36
CA GLU A 146 12.76 36.03 -10.27
C GLU A 146 11.63 35.05 -9.90
N LYS A 147 10.40 35.57 -9.72
CA LYS A 147 9.25 34.73 -9.41
C LYS A 147 8.89 33.77 -10.55
N LYS A 148 9.08 34.18 -11.81
CA LYS A 148 8.91 33.31 -12.98
C LYS A 148 9.90 32.15 -12.98
N LYS A 149 11.17 32.41 -12.66
CA LYS A 149 12.20 31.36 -12.53
C LYS A 149 11.87 30.39 -11.38
N ILE A 150 11.44 30.90 -10.23
CA ILE A 150 11.02 30.09 -9.08
C ILE A 150 9.82 29.20 -9.45
N LEU A 151 8.81 29.77 -10.10
CA LEU A 151 7.64 29.03 -10.57
C LEU A 151 8.03 27.90 -11.52
N ALA A 152 8.85 28.18 -12.56
CA ALA A 152 9.30 27.18 -13.51
C ALA A 152 10.04 26.02 -12.81
N ALA A 153 10.96 26.34 -11.90
CA ALA A 153 11.70 25.33 -11.13
C ALA A 153 10.77 24.49 -10.22
N LYS A 154 9.72 25.10 -9.63
CA LYS A 154 8.74 24.39 -8.81
C LYS A 154 7.81 23.51 -9.65
N GLN A 155 7.42 23.96 -10.85
CA GLN A 155 6.61 23.17 -11.79
C GLN A 155 7.36 21.92 -12.23
N GLU A 156 8.57 22.09 -12.76
CA GLU A 156 9.42 20.97 -13.20
C GLU A 156 9.67 19.96 -12.07
N SER A 157 10.05 20.45 -10.88
CA SER A 157 10.26 19.60 -9.71
C SER A 157 8.98 18.85 -9.30
N THR A 158 7.82 19.51 -9.34
CA THR A 158 6.54 18.90 -8.95
C THR A 158 6.10 17.84 -9.97
N GLU A 159 6.22 18.12 -11.26
CA GLU A 159 5.90 17.19 -12.34
C GLU A 159 6.74 15.91 -12.23
N LYS A 160 8.06 16.07 -12.08
CA LYS A 160 8.98 14.93 -11.90
C LYS A 160 8.63 14.10 -10.66
N ILE A 161 8.35 14.74 -9.52
CA ILE A 161 7.93 14.05 -8.29
C ILE A 161 6.63 13.27 -8.50
N ILE A 162 5.67 13.83 -9.24
CA ILE A 162 4.39 13.17 -9.51
C ILE A 162 4.58 11.99 -10.45
N GLU A 163 5.33 12.16 -11.53
CA GLU A 163 5.60 11.12 -12.53
C GLU A 163 6.35 9.94 -11.92
N ASP A 164 7.49 10.18 -11.25
CA ASP A 164 8.31 9.15 -10.62
C ASP A 164 7.48 8.35 -9.60
N ARG A 165 6.63 9.03 -8.83
CA ARG A 165 5.77 8.39 -7.83
C ARG A 165 4.60 7.64 -8.44
N ASN A 166 4.00 8.13 -9.51
CA ASN A 166 2.91 7.42 -10.19
C ASN A 166 3.42 6.12 -10.83
N LYS A 167 4.62 6.15 -11.40
CA LYS A 167 5.29 4.95 -11.91
C LYS A 167 5.56 3.97 -10.77
N ALA A 168 6.29 4.40 -9.75
CA ALA A 168 6.57 3.58 -8.56
C ALA A 168 5.29 3.02 -7.93
N HIS A 169 4.20 3.78 -7.93
CA HIS A 169 2.91 3.35 -7.41
C HIS A 169 2.33 2.13 -8.16
N CYS A 170 2.31 2.17 -9.50
CA CYS A 170 1.82 1.06 -10.30
C CYS A 170 2.64 -0.21 -10.06
N GLU A 171 3.97 -0.10 -10.06
CA GLU A 171 4.86 -1.22 -9.75
C GLU A 171 4.62 -1.79 -8.35
N ASP A 172 4.56 -0.92 -7.33
CA ASP A 172 4.38 -1.33 -5.94
C ASP A 172 3.02 -2.02 -5.71
N VAL A 173 1.93 -1.52 -6.30
CA VAL A 173 0.61 -2.19 -6.22
C VAL A 173 0.59 -3.51 -6.97
N LYS A 174 1.21 -3.57 -8.16
CA LYS A 174 1.34 -4.81 -8.91
C LYS A 174 2.11 -5.86 -8.10
N ASN A 175 3.25 -5.47 -7.51
CA ASN A 175 4.07 -6.33 -6.67
C ASN A 175 3.30 -6.81 -5.42
N LEU A 176 2.52 -5.92 -4.80
CA LEU A 176 1.63 -6.27 -3.68
C LEU A 176 0.63 -7.36 -4.08
N ILE A 177 -0.09 -7.18 -5.19
CA ILE A 177 -1.10 -8.13 -5.66
C ILE A 177 -0.45 -9.48 -6.01
N LEU A 178 0.68 -9.44 -6.75
CA LEU A 178 1.40 -10.65 -7.14
C LEU A 178 1.89 -11.43 -5.93
N LEU A 179 2.46 -10.74 -4.94
CA LEU A 179 2.96 -11.35 -3.71
C LEU A 179 1.84 -11.98 -2.89
N LEU A 180 0.71 -11.28 -2.70
CA LEU A 180 -0.46 -11.84 -2.01
C LEU A 180 -1.01 -13.07 -2.73
N THR A 181 -1.14 -12.99 -4.06
CA THR A 181 -1.64 -14.08 -4.90
C THR A 181 -0.72 -15.28 -4.84
N HIS A 182 0.58 -15.07 -5.01
CA HIS A 182 1.59 -16.12 -4.98
C HIS A 182 1.62 -16.82 -3.62
N SER A 183 1.63 -16.08 -2.51
CA SER A 183 1.63 -16.69 -1.18
C SER A 183 0.38 -17.54 -0.92
N LYS A 184 -0.80 -17.08 -1.37
CA LYS A 184 -2.03 -17.86 -1.25
C LYS A 184 -2.03 -19.10 -2.14
N LEU A 185 -1.56 -18.98 -3.38
CA LEU A 185 -1.41 -20.14 -4.27
C LEU A 185 -0.46 -21.19 -3.69
N SER A 186 0.69 -20.77 -3.17
CA SER A 186 1.66 -21.66 -2.53
C SER A 186 1.02 -22.38 -1.34
N LEU A 187 0.36 -21.65 -0.44
CA LEU A 187 -0.34 -22.24 0.70
C LEU A 187 -1.37 -23.28 0.27
N HIS A 188 -2.19 -22.96 -0.73
CA HIS A 188 -3.23 -23.87 -1.21
C HIS A 188 -2.66 -25.10 -1.92
N ALA A 189 -1.62 -24.94 -2.73
CA ALA A 189 -0.94 -26.05 -3.40
C ALA A 189 -0.31 -27.01 -2.39
N ASP A 190 0.46 -26.48 -1.43
CA ASP A 190 1.11 -27.27 -0.38
C ASP A 190 0.06 -27.98 0.48
N SER A 191 -1.03 -27.27 0.84
CA SER A 191 -2.13 -27.87 1.61
C SER A 191 -2.80 -29.02 0.88
N LEU A 192 -3.02 -28.87 -0.43
CA LEU A 192 -3.64 -29.93 -1.23
C LEU A 192 -2.76 -31.18 -1.25
N GLN A 193 -1.45 -31.01 -1.47
CA GLN A 193 -0.51 -32.12 -1.47
C GLN A 193 -0.52 -32.84 -0.11
N VAL A 194 -0.31 -32.08 0.97
CA VAL A 194 -0.20 -32.62 2.33
C VAL A 194 -1.50 -33.33 2.77
N TYR A 195 -2.67 -32.76 2.46
CA TYR A 195 -3.94 -33.43 2.74
C TYR A 195 -4.16 -34.69 1.89
N THR A 196 -3.69 -34.70 0.64
CA THR A 196 -3.79 -35.89 -0.23
C THR A 196 -2.97 -37.05 0.34
N GLU A 197 -1.75 -36.77 0.81
CA GLU A 197 -0.90 -37.77 1.46
C GLU A 197 -1.53 -38.31 2.74
N ALA A 198 -2.08 -37.44 3.59
CA ALA A 198 -2.81 -37.85 4.80
C ALA A 198 -4.05 -38.69 4.47
N PHE A 199 -4.82 -38.30 3.45
CA PHE A 199 -6.00 -39.03 3.00
C PHE A 199 -5.65 -40.44 2.53
N GLN A 200 -4.57 -40.60 1.76
CA GLN A 200 -4.09 -41.91 1.33
C GLN A 200 -3.68 -42.81 2.51
N GLU A 201 -3.14 -42.25 3.60
CA GLU A 201 -2.82 -43.04 4.79
C GLU A 201 -4.08 -43.45 5.55
N ILE A 202 -5.07 -42.55 5.65
CA ILE A 202 -6.37 -42.84 6.27
C ILE A 202 -7.12 -43.95 5.53
N LEU A 203 -7.06 -43.99 4.19
CA LEU A 203 -7.68 -45.06 3.39
C LEU A 203 -7.10 -46.45 3.67
N LYS A 204 -5.94 -46.57 4.31
CA LYS A 204 -5.33 -47.86 4.66
C LYS A 204 -5.86 -48.41 5.99
N ILE A 205 -6.66 -47.64 6.73
CA ILE A 205 -7.32 -48.10 7.95
C ILE A 205 -8.30 -49.21 7.57
N LYS A 206 -8.14 -50.38 8.16
CA LYS A 206 -9.04 -51.51 7.92
C LYS A 206 -10.26 -51.41 8.82
N ASP A 207 -11.43 -51.69 8.25
CA ASP A 207 -12.64 -51.95 9.03
C ASP A 207 -12.40 -53.22 9.86
N GLN A 208 -12.59 -53.11 11.17
CA GLN A 208 -12.52 -54.26 12.10
C GLN A 208 -13.79 -55.10 12.02
#